data_AF-A0A9W6A5G0-F1
#
_entry.id   AF-A0A9W6A5G0-F1
#
_cell.length_a   1.000
_cell.length_b   1.000
_cell.length_c   1.000
_cell.angle_alpha   90.00
_cell.angle_beta   90.00
_cell.angle_gamma   90.00
#
_symmetry.space_group_name_H-M   'P 1'
#
loop_
_entity.id
_entity.type
_entity.pdbx_description
1 polymer ?
#
loop_
_entity_poly.entity_id
_entity_poly.type
_entity_poly.pdbx_seq_one_letter_code
_entity_poly.pdbx_strand_id
1 'polypeptide(L)'
;MSQESMTGWKEATDLGYQLRARYPHFYKDGSPFYAWANAYQYPLNESRVIQTARAFVNGYLYEYADTYGTVVSVNSTGSVSAIGNSLGPSDMCPAFSSISSGGNNVTDFDATWTPKALERINSLVSGNLTFDESDILFFPYLCGYESQISGRLSPWCGVFTEDELRNYAYSQDLSYYYKVGPGSVGPAKVLFLPFLNSLLDLLSKGPGQIGTNVDGGNFTIPNLIMAFLNDNQIAEMTAAMGIFDDEPSLPIDQLPAHHLYNVANWITMRGTVAFEVLNCEIESRRQTSNKTYVRVLFNDAVYPIAHCQDGPGRSCLLSDYISLLEKKSKVAGSFNEYCNVTVADAPSPVAGASFFTDLSLDFLTFVEP
;
A
#
# COMPACT_ATOMS: atom_id res chain seq x y z
N MET A 1 19.88 1.69 -10.50
CA MET A 1 19.54 2.78 -9.57
C MET A 1 18.11 3.18 -9.83
N SER A 2 17.17 2.90 -8.93
CA SER A 2 15.75 3.21 -9.06
C SER A 2 15.37 4.34 -8.10
N GLN A 3 15.80 5.56 -8.42
CA GLN A 3 15.48 6.76 -7.66
C GLN A 3 14.08 7.27 -8.01
N GLU A 4 13.50 8.03 -7.10
CA GLU A 4 12.26 8.78 -7.30
C GLU A 4 12.43 9.78 -8.44
N SER A 5 11.42 9.90 -9.30
CA SER A 5 11.45 10.87 -10.39
C SER A 5 11.06 12.27 -9.91
N MET A 6 11.38 13.31 -10.69
CA MET A 6 11.01 14.69 -10.32
C MET A 6 9.48 14.87 -10.23
N THR A 7 8.74 14.18 -11.09
CA THR A 7 7.27 14.20 -11.08
C THR A 7 6.71 13.46 -9.87
N GLY A 8 7.29 12.33 -9.47
CA GLY A 8 6.86 11.61 -8.28
C GLY A 8 7.20 12.36 -6.98
N TRP A 9 8.35 13.04 -6.92
CA TRP A 9 8.67 14.00 -5.86
C TRP A 9 7.60 15.09 -5.77
N LYS A 10 7.23 15.71 -6.90
CA LYS A 10 6.17 16.72 -6.95
C LYS A 10 4.83 16.15 -6.46
N GLU A 11 4.43 14.96 -6.92
CA GLU A 11 3.17 14.32 -6.51
C GLU A 11 3.11 14.07 -5.00
N ALA A 12 4.21 13.64 -4.39
CA ALA A 12 4.30 13.43 -2.95
C ALA A 12 4.28 14.75 -2.16
N THR A 13 4.97 15.80 -2.64
CA THR A 13 4.88 17.15 -2.06
C THR A 13 3.46 17.72 -2.14
N ASP A 14 2.80 17.58 -3.29
CA ASP A 14 1.41 18.00 -3.47
C ASP A 14 0.46 17.24 -2.53
N LEU A 15 0.68 15.93 -2.32
CA LEU A 15 -0.09 15.14 -1.35
C LEU A 15 0.06 15.70 0.07
N GLY A 16 1.28 16.09 0.46
CA GLY A 16 1.54 16.75 1.74
C GLY A 16 0.69 18.00 1.92
N TYR A 17 0.71 18.91 0.95
CA TYR A 17 -0.11 20.11 0.96
C TYR A 17 -1.61 19.79 1.00
N GLN A 18 -2.08 18.84 0.18
CA GLN A 18 -3.48 18.43 0.11
C GLN A 18 -4.00 17.88 1.44
N LEU A 19 -3.25 17.01 2.11
CA LEU A 19 -3.65 16.45 3.40
C LEU A 19 -3.61 17.50 4.51
N ARG A 20 -2.62 18.40 4.51
CA ARG A 20 -2.57 19.54 5.45
C ARG A 20 -3.80 20.44 5.33
N ALA A 21 -4.23 20.72 4.10
CA ALA A 21 -5.43 21.52 3.82
C ALA A 21 -6.74 20.77 4.11
N ARG A 22 -6.81 19.46 3.82
CA ARG A 22 -8.00 18.63 4.08
C ARG A 22 -8.22 18.41 5.58
N TYR A 23 -7.16 18.28 6.37
CA TYR A 23 -7.20 18.03 7.81
C TYR A 23 -6.43 19.11 8.60
N PRO A 24 -6.89 20.37 8.60
CA PRO A 24 -6.12 21.49 9.16
C PRO A 24 -5.84 21.34 10.66
N HIS A 25 -6.69 20.62 11.39
CA HIS A 25 -6.57 20.40 12.83
C HIS A 25 -5.64 19.24 13.22
N PHE A 26 -5.09 18.49 12.25
CA PHE A 26 -4.24 17.33 12.55
C PHE A 26 -2.80 17.71 12.88
N TYR A 27 -2.37 18.92 12.55
CA TYR A 27 -1.03 19.40 12.89
C TYR A 27 -1.07 20.84 13.40
N LYS A 28 -0.20 21.12 14.37
CA LYS A 28 0.00 22.45 14.95
C LYS A 28 1.41 22.89 14.59
N ASP A 29 1.52 24.02 13.89
CA ASP A 29 2.80 24.56 13.47
C ASP A 29 3.74 24.75 14.67
N GLY A 30 5.03 24.49 14.45
CA GLY A 30 6.03 24.53 15.53
C GLY A 30 6.19 23.23 16.31
N SER A 31 5.46 22.17 15.97
CA SER A 31 5.50 20.88 16.68
C SER A 31 6.26 19.83 15.86
N PRO A 32 6.99 18.88 16.47
CA PRO A 32 7.58 17.76 15.73
C PRO A 32 6.54 16.95 14.96
N PHE A 33 6.91 16.44 13.79
CA PHE A 33 6.08 15.58 12.95
C PHE A 33 6.92 14.43 12.39
N TYR A 34 6.36 13.23 12.49
CA TYR A 34 7.00 12.00 12.04
C TYR A 34 6.18 11.36 10.92
N ALA A 35 6.87 10.91 9.87
CA ALA A 35 6.32 10.02 8.86
C ALA A 35 7.20 8.76 8.77
N TRP A 36 6.61 7.60 8.49
CA TRP A 36 7.32 6.33 8.47
C TRP A 36 7.51 5.84 7.04
N ALA A 37 8.63 5.20 6.75
CA ALA A 37 8.93 4.75 5.40
C ALA A 37 9.67 3.42 5.42
N ASN A 38 9.30 2.52 4.52
CA ASN A 38 9.99 1.23 4.39
C ASN A 38 11.45 1.46 3.93
N ALA A 39 12.40 0.82 4.62
CA ALA A 39 13.82 0.87 4.26
C ALA A 39 14.13 -0.09 3.08
N TYR A 40 13.43 0.10 1.97
CA TYR A 40 13.44 -0.81 0.81
C TYR A 40 14.82 -0.99 0.16
N GLN A 41 15.69 0.02 0.23
CA GLN A 41 17.00 0.00 -0.42
C GLN A 41 18.04 0.75 0.42
N TYR A 42 19.29 0.28 0.35
CA TYR A 42 20.47 0.92 0.94
C TYR A 42 21.50 1.32 -0.14
N PRO A 43 22.21 2.45 0.04
CA PRO A 43 22.05 3.44 1.12
C PRO A 43 20.67 4.13 1.07
N LEU A 44 20.15 4.59 2.23
CA LEU A 44 18.75 5.06 2.35
C LEU A 44 18.40 6.21 1.41
N ASN A 45 19.38 7.03 1.05
CA ASN A 45 19.22 8.11 0.09
C ASN A 45 18.98 7.64 -1.35
N GLU A 46 19.11 6.35 -1.64
CA GLU A 46 18.74 5.73 -2.92
C GLU A 46 17.35 5.05 -2.87
N SER A 47 16.71 4.99 -1.71
CA SER A 47 15.37 4.42 -1.58
C SER A 47 14.31 5.41 -2.06
N ARG A 48 13.63 5.07 -3.15
CA ARG A 48 12.47 5.83 -3.65
C ARG A 48 11.35 6.00 -2.61
N VAL A 49 11.19 5.03 -1.71
CA VAL A 49 10.19 5.09 -0.63
C VAL A 49 10.56 6.16 0.40
N ILE A 50 11.85 6.24 0.76
CA ILE A 50 12.37 7.28 1.65
C ILE A 50 12.29 8.64 0.97
N GLN A 51 12.66 8.73 -0.31
CA GLN A 51 12.57 9.98 -1.10
C GLN A 51 11.11 10.47 -1.23
N THR A 52 10.14 9.57 -1.41
CA THR A 52 8.71 9.90 -1.42
C THR A 52 8.26 10.45 -0.06
N ALA A 53 8.65 9.81 1.05
CA ALA A 53 8.31 10.27 2.40
C ALA A 53 8.90 11.65 2.69
N ARG A 54 10.15 11.86 2.30
CA ARG A 54 10.87 13.14 2.34
C ARG A 54 10.13 14.25 1.58
N ALA A 55 9.77 13.97 0.32
CA ALA A 55 8.98 14.89 -0.49
C ALA A 55 7.62 15.24 0.12
N PHE A 56 6.93 14.25 0.72
CA PHE A 56 5.69 14.45 1.44
C PHE A 56 5.86 15.35 2.67
N VAL A 57 6.87 15.09 3.52
CA VAL A 57 7.12 15.89 4.72
C VAL A 57 7.46 17.33 4.35
N ASN A 58 8.23 17.55 3.29
CA ASN A 58 8.47 18.88 2.71
C ASN A 58 7.16 19.58 2.31
N GLY A 59 6.22 18.87 1.68
CA GLY A 59 4.92 19.44 1.31
C GLY A 59 3.99 19.70 2.49
N TYR A 60 3.98 18.80 3.48
CA TYR A 60 3.08 18.87 4.63
C TYR A 60 3.49 19.94 5.65
N LEU A 61 4.79 20.13 5.86
CA LEU A 61 5.37 21.10 6.80
C LEU A 61 5.86 22.39 6.14
N TYR A 62 5.98 22.42 4.81
CA TYR A 62 6.45 23.56 4.04
C TYR A 62 7.81 24.08 4.56
N GLU A 63 7.94 25.39 4.82
CA GLU A 63 9.17 26.03 5.26
C GLU A 63 9.72 25.52 6.60
N TYR A 64 8.94 24.73 7.34
CA TYR A 64 9.34 24.17 8.63
C TYR A 64 9.78 22.70 8.56
N ALA A 65 9.85 22.10 7.37
CA ALA A 65 10.20 20.70 7.20
C ALA A 65 11.55 20.35 7.86
N ASP A 66 12.62 21.07 7.55
CA ASP A 66 13.96 20.83 8.10
C ASP A 66 14.03 21.01 9.63
N THR A 67 13.10 21.75 10.23
CA THR A 67 13.11 22.06 11.67
C THR A 67 12.29 21.05 12.48
N TYR A 68 11.16 20.58 11.95
CA TYR A 68 10.20 19.77 12.71
C TYR A 68 9.88 18.42 12.08
N GLY A 69 10.28 18.17 10.85
CA GLY A 69 9.98 16.94 10.12
C GLY A 69 11.05 15.88 10.34
N THR A 70 10.62 14.64 10.53
CA THR A 70 11.50 13.48 10.58
C THR A 70 10.87 12.34 9.80
N VAL A 71 11.64 11.74 8.87
CA VAL A 71 11.27 10.47 8.25
C VAL A 71 11.89 9.33 9.07
N VAL A 72 11.04 8.47 9.62
CA VAL A 72 11.42 7.27 10.36
C VAL A 72 11.50 6.10 9.37
N SER A 73 12.72 5.75 8.98
CA SER A 73 13.02 4.59 8.13
C SER A 73 12.89 3.30 8.95
N VAL A 74 12.00 2.40 8.53
CA VAL A 74 11.72 1.12 9.18
C VAL A 74 12.43 -0.01 8.41
N ASN A 75 13.45 -0.64 9.01
CA ASN A 75 14.17 -1.75 8.40
C ASN A 75 13.55 -3.10 8.78
N SER A 76 12.79 -3.69 7.86
CA SER A 76 12.14 -5.00 8.03
C SER A 76 13.10 -6.16 8.34
N THR A 77 14.37 -6.05 7.94
CA THR A 77 15.40 -7.09 8.09
C THR A 77 16.50 -6.70 9.08
N GLY A 78 16.38 -5.53 9.71
CA GLY A 78 17.44 -4.92 10.52
C GLY A 78 17.63 -5.57 11.89
N SER A 79 16.62 -6.27 12.40
CA SER A 79 16.66 -6.96 13.69
C SER A 79 15.65 -8.11 13.74
N VAL A 80 15.87 -9.05 14.65
CA VAL A 80 14.90 -10.12 14.96
C VAL A 80 13.59 -9.55 15.50
N SER A 81 13.65 -8.42 16.22
CA SER A 81 12.48 -7.69 16.73
C SER A 81 11.59 -7.09 15.62
N ALA A 82 12.12 -6.95 14.40
CA ALA A 82 11.39 -6.43 13.24
C ALA A 82 10.52 -7.49 12.54
N ILE A 83 10.67 -8.77 12.88
CA ILE A 83 9.87 -9.86 12.30
C ILE A 83 8.39 -9.60 12.59
N GLY A 84 7.60 -9.45 11.54
CA GLY A 84 6.17 -9.13 11.64
C GLY A 84 5.90 -7.77 12.31
N ASN A 85 6.88 -6.87 12.40
CA ASN A 85 6.78 -5.52 12.95
C ASN A 85 7.43 -4.50 12.01
N SER A 86 6.93 -4.42 10.78
CA SER A 86 7.55 -3.62 9.74
C SER A 86 6.54 -3.14 8.70
N LEU A 87 7.02 -2.29 7.79
CA LEU A 87 6.30 -1.91 6.58
C LEU A 87 6.50 -2.91 5.44
N GLY A 88 7.31 -3.95 5.62
CA GLY A 88 7.57 -5.01 4.63
C GLY A 88 7.56 -6.39 5.30
N PRO A 89 6.42 -6.84 5.86
CA PRO A 89 6.38 -8.10 6.63
C PRO A 89 6.75 -9.33 5.78
N SER A 90 6.55 -9.26 4.46
CA SER A 90 7.00 -10.27 3.49
C SER A 90 8.49 -10.58 3.56
N ASP A 91 9.32 -9.59 3.88
CA ASP A 91 10.78 -9.68 3.76
C ASP A 91 11.39 -10.69 4.74
N MET A 92 10.71 -10.91 5.87
CA MET A 92 11.11 -11.85 6.92
C MET A 92 10.17 -13.06 7.00
N CYS A 93 9.48 -13.39 5.91
CA CYS A 93 8.57 -14.53 5.82
C CYS A 93 9.14 -15.63 4.90
N PRO A 94 9.86 -16.64 5.44
CA PRO A 94 10.42 -17.74 4.64
C PRO A 94 9.40 -18.45 3.75
N ALA A 95 8.20 -18.72 4.26
CA ALA A 95 7.14 -19.36 3.50
C ALA A 95 6.59 -18.50 2.35
N PHE A 96 6.71 -17.17 2.43
CA PHE A 96 6.39 -16.30 1.29
C PHE A 96 7.50 -16.38 0.23
N SER A 97 8.76 -16.28 0.66
CA SER A 97 9.92 -16.33 -0.25
C SER A 97 10.09 -17.65 -1.01
N SER A 98 9.56 -18.76 -0.46
CA SER A 98 9.66 -20.09 -1.06
C SER A 98 8.59 -20.36 -2.13
N ILE A 99 7.62 -19.47 -2.29
CA ILE A 99 6.56 -19.60 -3.29
C ILE A 99 7.10 -19.12 -4.63
N SER A 100 7.00 -19.97 -5.65
CA SER A 100 7.15 -19.53 -7.03
C SER A 100 6.03 -18.55 -7.33
N SER A 101 6.35 -17.26 -7.38
CA SER A 101 5.39 -16.18 -7.58
C SER A 101 4.60 -16.40 -8.88
N GLY A 102 3.31 -16.69 -8.76
CA GLY A 102 2.33 -16.69 -9.84
C GLY A 102 2.52 -17.84 -10.84
N GLY A 103 1.60 -18.82 -10.82
CA GLY A 103 1.47 -19.79 -11.91
C GLY A 103 1.22 -19.12 -13.27
N ASN A 104 0.90 -19.91 -14.30
CA ASN A 104 0.73 -19.41 -15.67
C ASN A 104 -0.47 -18.46 -15.87
N ASN A 105 -1.17 -18.03 -14.83
CA ASN A 105 -2.40 -17.23 -14.88
C ASN A 105 -2.29 -15.96 -15.76
N VAL A 106 -1.16 -15.23 -15.66
CA VAL A 106 -0.94 -14.03 -16.50
C VAL A 106 -0.63 -14.44 -17.94
N THR A 107 0.23 -15.45 -18.12
CA THR A 107 0.61 -15.99 -19.43
C THR A 107 -0.60 -16.53 -20.20
N ASP A 108 -1.49 -17.24 -19.52
CA ASP A 108 -2.70 -17.82 -20.10
C ASP A 108 -3.65 -16.72 -20.60
N PHE A 109 -3.77 -15.62 -19.85
CA PHE A 109 -4.57 -14.47 -20.27
C PHE A 109 -3.90 -13.68 -21.40
N ASP A 110 -2.59 -13.43 -21.32
CA ASP A 110 -1.84 -12.70 -22.34
C ASP A 110 -1.96 -13.37 -23.72
N ALA A 111 -1.93 -14.71 -23.76
CA ALA A 111 -2.11 -15.50 -24.98
C ALA A 111 -3.46 -15.26 -25.70
N THR A 112 -4.46 -14.67 -25.03
CA THR A 112 -5.77 -14.36 -25.63
C THR A 112 -5.75 -13.12 -26.52
N TRP A 113 -4.80 -12.19 -26.32
CA TRP A 113 -4.78 -10.88 -26.97
C TRP A 113 -3.43 -10.51 -27.60
N THR A 114 -2.31 -10.94 -27.02
CA THR A 114 -0.96 -10.58 -27.50
C THR A 114 -0.68 -10.99 -28.95
N PRO A 115 -1.12 -12.16 -29.48
CA PRO A 115 -0.77 -12.53 -30.85
C PRO A 115 -1.38 -11.59 -31.91
N LYS A 116 -2.62 -11.13 -31.68
CA LYS A 116 -3.29 -10.18 -32.58
C LYS A 116 -2.66 -8.79 -32.50
N ALA A 117 -2.31 -8.34 -31.30
CA ALA A 117 -1.62 -7.08 -31.09
C ALA A 117 -0.24 -7.10 -31.76
N LEU A 118 0.49 -8.20 -31.63
CA LEU A 118 1.81 -8.40 -32.23
C LEU A 118 1.76 -8.36 -33.76
N GLU A 119 0.82 -9.07 -34.37
CA GLU A 119 0.60 -9.05 -35.82
C GLU A 119 0.30 -7.62 -36.32
N ARG A 120 -0.62 -6.93 -35.64
CA ARG A 120 -0.97 -5.54 -35.96
C ARG A 120 0.25 -4.62 -35.84
N ILE A 121 0.95 -4.64 -34.70
CA ILE A 121 2.10 -3.75 -34.45
C ILE A 121 3.21 -4.00 -35.48
N ASN A 122 3.57 -5.26 -35.74
CA ASN A 122 4.57 -5.60 -36.75
C ASN A 122 4.15 -5.17 -38.17
N SER A 123 2.85 -5.16 -38.49
CA SER A 123 2.36 -4.67 -39.79
C SER A 123 2.57 -3.15 -40.00
N LEU A 124 2.77 -2.40 -38.92
CA LEU A 124 3.04 -0.95 -38.96
C LEU A 124 4.53 -0.62 -39.07
N VAL A 125 5.39 -1.62 -38.93
CA VAL A 125 6.86 -1.47 -38.95
C VAL A 125 7.38 -1.83 -40.33
N SER A 126 8.35 -1.06 -40.82
CA SER A 126 9.02 -1.31 -42.10
C SER A 126 10.53 -1.51 -41.90
N GLY A 127 11.15 -2.34 -42.74
CA GLY A 127 12.59 -2.61 -42.70
C GLY A 127 12.90 -3.96 -42.05
N ASN A 128 14.09 -4.08 -41.44
CA ASN A 128 14.56 -5.31 -40.80
C ASN A 128 14.40 -5.25 -39.28
N LEU A 129 13.19 -4.89 -38.83
CA LEU A 129 12.80 -4.85 -37.42
C LEU A 129 11.50 -5.66 -37.26
N THR A 130 11.55 -6.64 -36.37
CA THR A 130 10.40 -7.49 -36.02
C THR A 130 10.39 -7.61 -34.51
N PHE A 131 9.26 -7.27 -33.90
CA PHE A 131 9.04 -7.44 -32.47
C PHE A 131 8.52 -8.83 -32.15
N ASP A 132 8.77 -9.29 -30.94
CA ASP A 132 8.19 -10.51 -30.37
C ASP A 132 7.16 -10.22 -29.26
N GLU A 133 6.60 -11.28 -28.65
CA GLU A 133 5.62 -11.13 -27.57
C GLU A 133 6.20 -10.45 -26.32
N SER A 134 7.48 -10.64 -26.04
CA SER A 134 8.13 -10.00 -24.90
C SER A 134 8.24 -8.49 -25.10
N ASP A 135 8.58 -8.05 -26.32
CA ASP A 135 8.64 -6.63 -26.68
C ASP A 135 7.29 -5.94 -26.44
N ILE A 136 6.19 -6.51 -26.95
CA ILE A 136 4.87 -5.89 -26.83
C ILE A 136 4.33 -5.88 -25.39
N LEU A 137 4.77 -6.81 -24.54
CA LEU A 137 4.44 -6.79 -23.11
C LEU A 137 5.24 -5.73 -22.34
N PHE A 138 6.39 -5.29 -22.87
CA PHE A 138 7.19 -4.20 -22.31
C PHE A 138 6.78 -2.80 -22.82
N PHE A 139 6.18 -2.66 -24.01
CA PHE A 139 5.83 -1.33 -24.53
C PHE A 139 4.81 -0.55 -23.68
N PRO A 140 3.79 -1.17 -23.06
CA PRO A 140 2.92 -0.44 -22.13
C PRO A 140 3.67 0.08 -20.89
N TYR A 141 4.74 -0.59 -20.46
CA TYR A 141 5.64 -0.05 -19.44
C TYR A 141 6.32 1.22 -19.93
N LEU A 142 6.81 1.26 -21.17
CA LEU A 142 7.39 2.49 -21.75
C LEU A 142 6.35 3.62 -21.76
N CYS A 143 5.12 3.33 -22.18
CA CYS A 143 4.02 4.29 -22.11
C CYS A 143 3.86 4.87 -20.69
N GLY A 144 3.72 4.02 -19.67
CA GLY A 144 3.53 4.46 -18.29
C GLY A 144 4.73 5.22 -17.72
N TYR A 145 5.93 4.64 -17.79
CA TYR A 145 7.14 5.21 -17.20
C TYR A 145 7.61 6.48 -17.90
N GLU A 146 7.62 6.53 -19.23
CA GLU A 146 8.00 7.76 -19.94
C GLU A 146 6.98 8.88 -19.67
N SER A 147 5.69 8.53 -19.58
CA SER A 147 4.66 9.51 -19.22
C SER A 147 4.88 10.10 -17.83
N GLN A 148 5.17 9.23 -16.87
CA GLN A 148 5.43 9.62 -15.50
C GLN A 148 6.68 10.50 -15.43
N ILE A 149 7.82 10.06 -15.98
CA ILE A 149 9.11 10.75 -15.86
C ILE A 149 9.09 12.11 -16.56
N SER A 150 8.49 12.18 -17.76
CA SER A 150 8.46 13.41 -18.56
C SER A 150 7.33 14.37 -18.18
N GLY A 151 6.33 13.89 -17.43
CA GLY A 151 5.12 14.63 -17.09
C GLY A 151 4.21 14.90 -18.30
N ARG A 152 4.35 14.13 -19.38
CA ARG A 152 3.56 14.25 -20.63
C ARG A 152 3.26 12.88 -21.18
N LEU A 153 2.08 12.67 -21.76
CA LEU A 153 1.71 11.38 -22.32
C LEU A 153 2.74 10.92 -23.37
N SER A 154 3.31 9.74 -23.14
CA SER A 154 4.28 9.11 -24.03
C SER A 154 3.64 8.73 -25.37
N PRO A 155 4.34 8.95 -26.50
CA PRO A 155 3.90 8.44 -27.80
C PRO A 155 3.75 6.91 -27.84
N TRP A 156 4.44 6.15 -26.97
CA TRP A 156 4.28 4.69 -26.87
C TRP A 156 2.86 4.29 -26.48
N CYS A 157 2.14 5.15 -25.77
CA CYS A 157 0.73 4.90 -25.43
C CYS A 157 -0.15 4.81 -26.70
N GLY A 158 0.21 5.53 -27.75
CA GLY A 158 -0.52 5.53 -29.03
C GLY A 158 -0.20 4.34 -29.94
N VAL A 159 0.73 3.47 -29.57
CA VAL A 159 1.03 2.23 -30.31
C VAL A 159 -0.10 1.21 -30.15
N PHE A 160 -0.78 1.24 -29.01
CA PHE A 160 -1.87 0.32 -28.65
C PHE A 160 -3.24 0.95 -28.87
N THR A 161 -4.20 0.10 -29.18
CA THR A 161 -5.63 0.43 -29.15
C THR A 161 -6.13 0.44 -27.70
N GLU A 162 -7.30 1.05 -27.47
CA GLU A 162 -7.91 1.07 -26.14
C GLU A 162 -8.21 -0.34 -25.61
N ASP A 163 -8.69 -1.25 -26.46
CA ASP A 163 -8.98 -2.64 -26.05
C ASP A 163 -7.71 -3.41 -25.70
N GLU A 164 -6.60 -3.21 -26.42
CA GLU A 164 -5.32 -3.81 -26.07
C GLU A 164 -4.77 -3.26 -24.74
N LEU A 165 -4.93 -1.96 -24.47
CA LEU A 165 -4.55 -1.37 -23.18
C LEU A 165 -5.43 -1.88 -22.02
N ARG A 166 -6.73 -2.11 -22.25
CA ARG A 166 -7.63 -2.72 -21.26
C ARG A 166 -7.24 -4.15 -20.94
N ASN A 167 -6.88 -4.93 -21.95
CA ASN A 167 -6.36 -6.29 -21.73
C ASN A 167 -5.05 -6.23 -20.94
N TYR A 168 -4.09 -5.38 -21.34
CA TYR A 168 -2.84 -5.22 -20.58
C TYR A 168 -3.08 -4.79 -19.12
N ALA A 169 -4.01 -3.87 -18.86
CA ALA A 169 -4.38 -3.46 -17.51
C ALA A 169 -4.89 -4.66 -16.68
N TYR A 170 -5.70 -5.53 -17.29
CA TYR A 170 -6.15 -6.74 -16.62
C TYR A 170 -5.04 -7.79 -16.43
N SER A 171 -4.05 -7.86 -17.32
CA SER A 171 -2.82 -8.64 -17.08
C SER A 171 -2.10 -8.16 -15.82
N GLN A 172 -2.11 -6.84 -15.54
CA GLN A 172 -1.58 -6.30 -14.28
C GLN A 172 -2.47 -6.66 -13.09
N ASP A 173 -3.80 -6.59 -13.22
CA ASP A 173 -4.72 -7.05 -12.19
C ASP A 173 -4.45 -8.51 -11.79
N LEU A 174 -4.33 -9.41 -12.78
CA LEU A 174 -4.00 -10.83 -12.57
C LEU A 174 -2.63 -11.00 -11.91
N SER A 175 -1.62 -10.23 -12.34
CA SER A 175 -0.27 -10.27 -11.78
C SER A 175 -0.29 -9.96 -10.28
N TYR A 176 -0.88 -8.84 -9.85
CA TYR A 176 -0.97 -8.51 -8.43
C TYR A 176 -1.90 -9.47 -7.69
N TYR A 177 -3.08 -9.77 -8.22
CA TYR A 177 -4.10 -10.61 -7.56
C TYR A 177 -3.55 -12.00 -7.20
N TYR A 178 -2.85 -12.65 -8.13
CA TYR A 178 -2.37 -14.02 -7.96
C TYR A 178 -0.95 -14.12 -7.39
N LYS A 179 -0.11 -13.08 -7.48
CA LYS A 179 1.24 -13.11 -6.87
C LYS A 179 1.22 -12.72 -5.40
N VAL A 180 0.57 -11.60 -5.07
CA VAL A 180 0.67 -10.98 -3.74
C VAL A 180 -0.69 -10.55 -3.15
N GLY A 181 -1.75 -10.60 -3.95
CA GLY A 181 -3.10 -10.18 -3.58
C GLY A 181 -3.98 -11.31 -3.01
N PRO A 182 -5.31 -11.13 -3.05
CA PRO A 182 -6.28 -12.06 -2.46
C PRO A 182 -6.26 -13.48 -3.08
N GLY A 183 -5.89 -13.59 -4.35
CA GLY A 183 -5.78 -14.86 -5.09
C GLY A 183 -4.45 -15.60 -4.89
N SER A 184 -3.52 -15.01 -4.14
CA SER A 184 -2.21 -15.62 -3.89
C SER A 184 -2.31 -16.97 -3.16
N VAL A 185 -1.42 -17.88 -3.55
CA VAL A 185 -1.15 -19.09 -2.77
C VAL A 185 -0.21 -18.71 -1.63
N GLY A 186 -0.39 -19.29 -0.44
CA GLY A 186 0.48 -19.07 0.71
C GLY A 186 0.10 -17.87 1.57
N PRO A 187 1.08 -17.23 2.26
CA PRO A 187 0.78 -16.33 3.36
C PRO A 187 0.49 -14.89 2.93
N ALA A 188 0.62 -14.50 1.65
CA ALA A 188 0.57 -13.07 1.25
C ALA A 188 -0.68 -12.34 1.76
N LYS A 189 -1.86 -12.99 1.66
CA LYS A 189 -3.16 -12.48 2.14
C LYS A 189 -3.31 -12.35 3.67
N VAL A 190 -2.33 -12.82 4.46
CA VAL A 190 -2.33 -12.74 5.93
C VAL A 190 -1.13 -11.99 6.52
N LEU A 191 -0.12 -11.64 5.70
CA LEU A 191 1.12 -11.01 6.18
C LEU A 191 0.88 -9.71 6.94
N PHE A 192 -0.10 -8.91 6.51
CA PHE A 192 -0.40 -7.61 7.09
C PHE A 192 -1.43 -7.65 8.23
N LEU A 193 -1.95 -8.83 8.62
CA LEU A 193 -2.90 -8.92 9.75
C LEU A 193 -2.32 -8.33 11.05
N PRO A 194 -1.06 -8.62 11.45
CA PRO A 194 -0.47 -7.98 12.62
C PRO A 194 -0.40 -6.45 12.51
N PHE A 195 0.02 -5.93 11.34
CA PHE A 195 0.06 -4.49 11.08
C PHE A 195 -1.33 -3.86 11.20
N LEU A 196 -2.35 -4.44 10.57
CA LEU A 196 -3.72 -3.92 10.59
C LEU A 196 -4.34 -3.96 12.00
N ASN A 197 -4.11 -5.03 12.77
CA ASN A 197 -4.55 -5.11 14.16
C ASN A 197 -3.90 -4.02 15.01
N SER A 198 -2.58 -3.83 14.89
CA SER A 198 -1.84 -2.80 15.61
C SER A 198 -2.31 -1.39 15.23
N LEU A 199 -2.51 -1.13 13.93
CA LEU A 199 -3.01 0.14 13.43
C LEU A 199 -4.43 0.43 13.92
N LEU A 200 -5.36 -0.53 13.85
CA LEU A 200 -6.73 -0.30 14.33
C LEU A 200 -6.81 -0.17 15.85
N ASP A 201 -5.99 -0.89 16.62
CA ASP A 201 -5.87 -0.69 18.06
C ASP A 201 -5.42 0.75 18.36
N LEU A 202 -4.39 1.22 17.65
CA LEU A 202 -3.91 2.61 17.74
C LEU A 202 -5.01 3.61 17.39
N LEU A 203 -5.70 3.42 16.26
CA LEU A 203 -6.78 4.31 15.83
C LEU A 203 -7.98 4.31 16.79
N SER A 204 -8.28 3.17 17.43
CA SER A 204 -9.38 3.04 18.39
C SER A 204 -9.21 3.87 19.66
N LYS A 205 -7.96 4.16 20.04
CA LYS A 205 -7.61 5.01 21.19
C LYS A 205 -7.80 6.50 20.90
N GLY A 206 -7.90 6.90 19.63
CA GLY A 206 -8.14 8.28 19.22
C GLY A 206 -6.91 9.20 19.31
N PRO A 207 -7.08 10.51 19.08
CA PRO A 207 -5.97 11.48 19.06
C PRO A 207 -5.38 11.76 20.45
N GLY A 208 -4.16 12.33 20.49
CA GLY A 208 -3.51 12.78 21.72
C GLY A 208 -2.73 11.70 22.48
N GLN A 209 -2.44 10.57 21.83
CA GLN A 209 -1.65 9.50 22.39
C GLN A 209 -0.17 9.88 22.51
N ILE A 210 0.48 9.31 23.52
CA ILE A 210 1.90 9.52 23.82
C ILE A 210 2.64 8.21 23.57
N GLY A 211 3.69 8.27 22.76
CA GLY A 211 4.60 7.16 22.48
C GLY A 211 5.97 7.35 23.12
N THR A 212 6.81 6.32 23.00
CA THR A 212 8.20 6.32 23.47
C THR A 212 9.11 6.97 22.41
N ASN A 213 9.89 7.96 22.81
CA ASN A 213 10.85 8.64 21.93
C ASN A 213 12.20 7.89 21.91
N VAL A 214 13.09 8.28 20.99
CA VAL A 214 14.41 7.64 20.76
C VAL A 214 15.28 7.59 22.02
N ASP A 215 15.17 8.62 22.88
CA ASP A 215 15.90 8.75 24.14
C ASP A 215 15.20 8.07 25.34
N GLY A 216 14.11 7.33 25.09
CA GLY A 216 13.24 6.77 26.12
C GLY A 216 12.29 7.80 26.74
N GLY A 217 12.30 9.04 26.25
CA GLY A 217 11.33 10.07 26.61
C GLY A 217 9.96 9.85 25.97
N ASN A 218 9.15 10.90 25.96
CA ASN A 218 7.80 10.87 25.39
C ASN A 218 7.73 11.71 24.11
N PHE A 219 6.99 11.24 23.10
CA PHE A 219 6.59 12.06 21.96
C PHE A 219 5.07 11.98 21.74
N THR A 220 4.49 13.01 21.13
CA THR A 220 3.07 13.00 20.76
C THR A 220 2.93 12.29 19.42
N ILE A 221 2.09 11.25 19.37
CA ILE A 221 1.79 10.55 18.12
C ILE A 221 0.95 11.48 17.23
N PRO A 222 1.34 11.73 15.96
CA PRO A 222 0.59 12.60 15.06
C PRO A 222 -0.85 12.12 14.83
N ASN A 223 -1.80 13.05 14.73
CA ASN A 223 -3.18 12.71 14.34
C ASN A 223 -3.25 12.18 12.90
N LEU A 224 -2.30 12.59 12.05
CA LEU A 224 -2.07 12.01 10.73
C LEU A 224 -0.91 11.03 10.80
N ILE A 225 -1.20 9.73 10.81
CA ILE A 225 -0.19 8.68 10.71
C ILE A 225 0.07 8.40 9.22
N MET A 226 1.26 8.74 8.72
CA MET A 226 1.64 8.49 7.33
C MET A 226 2.75 7.45 7.23
N ALA A 227 2.51 6.41 6.44
CA ALA A 227 3.48 5.38 6.14
C ALA A 227 3.67 5.24 4.62
N PHE A 228 4.92 5.11 4.19
CA PHE A 228 5.30 4.93 2.79
C PHE A 228 5.81 3.51 2.56
N LEU A 229 5.22 2.85 1.57
CA LEU A 229 5.33 1.42 1.28
C LEU A 229 5.57 1.24 -0.23
N ASN A 230 6.04 0.06 -0.65
CA ASN A 230 6.02 -0.31 -2.06
C ASN A 230 4.63 -0.85 -2.45
N ASP A 231 4.37 -0.88 -3.75
CA ASP A 231 3.18 -1.41 -4.40
C ASP A 231 2.80 -2.83 -3.95
N ASN A 232 3.77 -3.76 -3.91
CA ASN A 232 3.50 -5.12 -3.44
C ASN A 232 2.98 -5.14 -2.00
N GLN A 233 3.57 -4.35 -1.10
CA GLN A 233 3.11 -4.26 0.28
C GLN A 233 1.72 -3.63 0.40
N ILE A 234 1.37 -2.66 -0.46
CA ILE A 234 -0.01 -2.14 -0.52
C ILE A 234 -0.96 -3.25 -1.01
N ALA A 235 -0.56 -4.08 -1.98
CA ALA A 235 -1.35 -5.20 -2.46
C ALA A 235 -1.54 -6.30 -1.40
N GLU A 236 -0.50 -6.66 -0.66
CA GLU A 236 -0.55 -7.61 0.47
C GLU A 236 -1.44 -7.07 1.61
N MET A 237 -1.30 -5.79 1.96
CA MET A 237 -2.11 -5.15 2.98
C MET A 237 -3.59 -5.20 2.63
N THR A 238 -3.95 -4.77 1.42
CA THR A 238 -5.35 -4.74 0.98
C THR A 238 -5.97 -6.13 0.82
N ALA A 239 -5.16 -7.16 0.54
CA ALA A 239 -5.61 -8.55 0.57
C ALA A 239 -6.05 -9.00 1.98
N ALA A 240 -5.42 -8.48 3.04
CA ALA A 240 -5.77 -8.78 4.42
C ALA A 240 -6.97 -7.95 4.95
N MET A 241 -7.29 -6.81 4.31
CA MET A 241 -8.27 -5.82 4.81
C MET A 241 -9.74 -6.27 4.79
N GLY A 242 -10.09 -7.32 4.04
CA GLY A 242 -11.47 -7.80 3.92
C GLY A 242 -12.35 -7.02 2.93
N ILE A 243 -11.76 -6.16 2.11
CA ILE A 243 -12.46 -5.41 1.05
C ILE A 243 -12.84 -6.32 -0.12
N PHE A 244 -11.99 -7.28 -0.45
CA PHE A 244 -12.14 -8.19 -1.58
C PHE A 244 -12.68 -9.58 -1.18
N ASP A 245 -13.26 -9.72 0.03
CA ASP A 245 -13.72 -11.04 0.53
C ASP A 245 -14.89 -11.63 -0.29
N ASP A 246 -15.68 -10.77 -0.94
CA ASP A 246 -16.78 -11.16 -1.84
C ASP A 246 -16.37 -11.20 -3.33
N GLU A 247 -15.11 -10.86 -3.65
CA GLU A 247 -14.62 -10.86 -5.03
C GLU A 247 -14.38 -12.31 -5.50
N PRO A 248 -15.06 -12.76 -6.57
CA PRO A 248 -14.76 -14.06 -7.16
C PRO A 248 -13.32 -14.11 -7.70
N SER A 249 -12.73 -15.30 -7.76
CA SER A 249 -11.42 -15.47 -8.43
C SER A 249 -11.44 -14.87 -9.83
N LEU A 250 -10.46 -14.01 -10.12
CA LEU A 250 -10.35 -13.34 -11.41
C LEU A 250 -10.13 -14.37 -12.55
N PRO A 251 -10.97 -14.41 -13.59
CA PRO A 251 -10.79 -15.34 -14.70
C PRO A 251 -9.47 -15.10 -15.45
N ILE A 252 -8.81 -16.18 -15.87
CA ILE A 252 -7.48 -16.14 -16.52
C ILE A 252 -7.53 -16.29 -18.04
N ASP A 253 -8.74 -16.34 -18.62
CA ASP A 253 -9.00 -16.62 -20.03
C ASP A 253 -9.87 -15.56 -20.71
N GLN A 254 -10.36 -14.58 -19.95
CA GLN A 254 -11.18 -13.48 -20.45
C GLN A 254 -11.16 -12.27 -19.51
N LEU A 255 -11.32 -11.08 -20.07
CA LEU A 255 -11.55 -9.84 -19.32
C LEU A 255 -13.01 -9.84 -18.81
N PRO A 256 -13.25 -9.86 -17.48
CA PRO A 256 -14.61 -9.73 -16.95
C PRO A 256 -15.16 -8.33 -17.25
N ALA A 257 -16.48 -8.23 -17.46
CA ALA A 257 -17.13 -6.93 -17.67
C ALA A 257 -16.99 -6.01 -16.44
N HIS A 258 -16.97 -6.61 -15.24
CA HIS A 258 -16.81 -5.93 -13.96
C HIS A 258 -16.03 -6.81 -13.00
N HIS A 259 -15.12 -6.20 -12.26
CA HIS A 259 -14.36 -6.80 -11.16
C HIS A 259 -13.97 -5.68 -10.18
N LEU A 260 -13.95 -5.98 -8.88
CA LEU A 260 -13.60 -5.01 -7.85
C LEU A 260 -12.08 -4.82 -7.75
N TYR A 261 -11.31 -5.89 -7.97
CA TYR A 261 -9.84 -5.88 -7.88
C TYR A 261 -9.21 -5.31 -9.14
N ASN A 262 -9.37 -4.00 -9.35
CA ASN A 262 -8.75 -3.24 -10.43
C ASN A 262 -7.61 -2.39 -9.84
N VAL A 263 -6.37 -2.82 -10.07
CA VAL A 263 -5.17 -2.23 -9.47
C VAL A 263 -4.83 -0.88 -10.05
N ALA A 264 -5.26 -0.58 -11.28
CA ALA A 264 -5.08 0.74 -11.89
C ALA A 264 -5.82 1.86 -11.13
N ASN A 265 -6.76 1.52 -10.25
CA ASN A 265 -7.44 2.50 -9.40
C ASN A 265 -6.66 2.85 -8.13
N TRP A 266 -5.70 2.04 -7.67
CA TRP A 266 -5.10 2.21 -6.34
C TRP A 266 -3.64 1.76 -6.16
N ILE A 267 -3.16 0.75 -6.89
CA ILE A 267 -1.72 0.44 -7.02
C ILE A 267 -1.14 1.26 -8.17
N THR A 268 -1.26 2.57 -8.06
CA THR A 268 -0.70 3.52 -9.02
C THR A 268 0.63 4.06 -8.51
N MET A 269 1.40 4.73 -9.38
CA MET A 269 2.36 5.71 -8.87
C MET A 269 1.60 6.71 -7.97
N ARG A 270 2.15 7.00 -6.79
CA ARG A 270 1.43 7.73 -5.71
C ARG A 270 0.07 7.09 -5.35
N GLY A 271 -0.02 5.77 -5.35
CA GLY A 271 -1.16 5.04 -4.79
C GLY A 271 -1.31 5.29 -3.29
N THR A 272 -2.54 5.42 -2.80
CA THR A 272 -2.84 5.70 -1.39
C THR A 272 -3.95 4.81 -0.87
N VAL A 273 -3.77 4.33 0.36
CA VAL A 273 -4.80 3.67 1.17
C VAL A 273 -4.95 4.46 2.45
N ALA A 274 -6.14 4.98 2.71
CA ALA A 274 -6.44 5.80 3.88
C ALA A 274 -7.48 5.12 4.77
N PHE A 275 -7.27 5.20 6.09
CA PHE A 275 -8.25 4.85 7.11
C PHE A 275 -8.69 6.15 7.80
N GLU A 276 -9.95 6.51 7.65
CA GLU A 276 -10.54 7.67 8.32
C GLU A 276 -11.41 7.22 9.48
N VAL A 277 -11.07 7.64 10.70
CA VAL A 277 -11.91 7.43 11.88
C VAL A 277 -12.89 8.59 11.99
N LEU A 278 -14.18 8.25 11.98
CA LEU A 278 -15.29 9.20 11.95
C LEU A 278 -16.09 9.09 13.25
N ASN A 279 -16.28 10.21 13.95
CA ASN A 279 -17.23 10.30 15.05
C ASN A 279 -18.55 10.84 14.50
N CYS A 280 -19.54 9.96 14.38
CA CYS A 280 -20.82 10.28 13.76
C CYS A 280 -21.93 10.33 14.82
N GLU A 281 -22.69 11.42 14.81
CA GLU A 281 -23.93 11.53 15.56
C GLU A 281 -25.04 10.77 14.80
N ILE A 282 -25.59 9.72 15.41
CA ILE A 282 -26.64 8.90 14.81
C ILE A 282 -27.96 9.22 15.48
N GLU A 283 -28.87 9.83 14.73
CA GLU A 283 -30.25 10.08 15.17
C GLU A 283 -31.11 8.84 14.90
N SER A 284 -31.68 8.28 15.96
CA SER A 284 -32.79 7.32 15.88
C SER A 284 -34.06 7.96 16.41
N ARG A 285 -35.24 7.41 16.05
CA ARG A 285 -36.58 7.96 16.41
C ARG A 285 -36.79 8.27 17.91
N ARG A 286 -35.92 7.80 18.81
CA ARG A 286 -36.04 7.99 20.27
C ARG A 286 -34.73 8.38 20.97
N GLN A 287 -33.59 8.38 20.27
CA GLN A 287 -32.30 8.63 20.91
C GLN A 287 -31.25 9.04 19.88
N THR A 288 -30.44 10.02 20.25
CA THR A 288 -29.23 10.39 19.55
C THR A 288 -28.03 9.72 20.23
N SER A 289 -27.19 9.02 19.48
CA SER A 289 -26.00 8.35 20.00
C SER A 289 -24.80 8.64 19.13
N ASN A 290 -23.66 8.97 19.73
CA ASN A 290 -22.39 9.06 19.03
C ASN A 290 -21.79 7.67 18.85
N LYS A 291 -21.40 7.36 17.61
CA LYS A 291 -20.72 6.11 17.27
C LYS A 291 -19.48 6.41 16.43
N THR A 292 -18.43 5.63 16.67
CA THR A 292 -17.17 5.74 15.94
C THR A 292 -17.14 4.73 14.81
N TYR A 293 -16.94 5.23 13.60
CA TYR A 293 -16.84 4.46 12.37
C TYR A 293 -15.44 4.57 11.78
N VAL A 294 -15.10 3.65 10.91
CA VAL A 294 -13.90 3.69 10.06
C VAL A 294 -14.32 3.60 8.61
N ARG A 295 -13.78 4.49 7.78
CA ARG A 295 -13.96 4.50 6.33
C ARG A 295 -12.61 4.25 5.67
N VAL A 296 -12.58 3.32 4.72
CA VAL A 296 -11.39 3.08 3.91
C VAL A 296 -11.53 3.79 2.57
N LEU A 297 -10.45 4.45 2.15
CA LEU A 297 -10.35 5.05 0.83
C LEU A 297 -9.13 4.51 0.10
N PHE A 298 -9.29 4.19 -1.17
CA PHE A 298 -8.18 4.01 -2.09
C PHE A 298 -8.16 5.18 -3.08
N ASN A 299 -7.05 5.92 -3.14
CA ASN A 299 -6.93 7.12 -3.99
C ASN A 299 -8.14 8.06 -3.89
N ASP A 300 -8.53 8.40 -2.65
CA ASP A 300 -9.70 9.23 -2.30
C ASP A 300 -11.08 8.65 -2.66
N ALA A 301 -11.16 7.47 -3.29
CA ALA A 301 -12.42 6.78 -3.55
C ALA A 301 -12.76 5.84 -2.38
N VAL A 302 -14.02 5.81 -1.95
CA VAL A 302 -14.45 4.92 -0.85
C VAL A 302 -14.46 3.46 -1.32
N TYR A 303 -13.69 2.62 -0.63
CA TYR A 303 -13.67 1.16 -0.81
C TYR A 303 -14.23 0.50 0.46
N PRO A 304 -15.51 0.13 0.48
CA PRO A 304 -16.13 -0.47 1.66
C PRO A 304 -15.59 -1.86 1.96
N ILE A 305 -15.57 -2.21 3.24
CA ILE A 305 -15.30 -3.57 3.69
C ILE A 305 -16.52 -4.42 3.35
N ALA A 306 -16.33 -5.56 2.68
CA ALA A 306 -17.40 -6.34 2.04
C ALA A 306 -18.59 -6.61 2.99
N HIS A 307 -18.29 -7.07 4.20
CA HIS A 307 -19.27 -7.40 5.24
C HIS A 307 -19.39 -6.34 6.34
N CYS A 308 -18.93 -5.11 6.11
CA CYS A 308 -19.08 -4.02 7.07
C CYS A 308 -19.14 -2.65 6.40
N GLN A 309 -20.34 -2.24 6.03
CA GLN A 309 -20.56 -1.01 5.25
C GLN A 309 -21.88 -0.29 5.59
N ASP A 310 -22.47 -0.59 6.74
CA ASP A 310 -23.78 -0.08 7.18
C ASP A 310 -23.71 1.32 7.84
N GLY A 311 -22.51 1.88 7.98
CA GLY A 311 -22.28 3.19 8.56
C GLY A 311 -22.41 4.36 7.57
N PRO A 312 -22.42 5.62 8.06
CA PRO A 312 -22.47 6.81 7.22
C PRO A 312 -21.38 6.82 6.14
N GLY A 313 -21.77 7.06 4.88
CA GLY A 313 -20.82 7.09 3.76
C GLY A 313 -20.17 5.73 3.46
N ARG A 314 -20.89 4.63 3.70
CA ARG A 314 -20.43 3.23 3.55
C ARG A 314 -19.24 2.88 4.46
N SER A 315 -19.18 3.51 5.62
CA SER A 315 -18.20 3.22 6.66
C SER A 315 -18.57 1.95 7.44
N CYS A 316 -17.61 1.38 8.16
CA CYS A 316 -17.80 0.26 9.09
C CYS A 316 -17.82 0.77 10.53
N LEU A 317 -18.61 0.17 11.44
CA LEU A 317 -18.47 0.46 12.86
C LEU A 317 -17.06 0.02 13.31
N LEU A 318 -16.30 0.88 13.98
CA LEU A 318 -14.88 0.60 14.25
C LEU A 318 -14.68 -0.70 15.05
N SER A 319 -15.54 -0.98 16.02
CA SER A 319 -15.52 -2.23 16.80
C SER A 319 -15.75 -3.47 15.95
N ASP A 320 -16.62 -3.37 14.95
CA ASP A 320 -16.97 -4.47 14.07
C ASP A 320 -15.81 -4.76 13.11
N TYR A 321 -15.10 -3.72 12.66
CA TYR A 321 -13.92 -3.92 11.83
C TYR A 321 -12.77 -4.58 12.60
N ILE A 322 -12.52 -4.12 13.83
CA ILE A 322 -11.53 -4.74 14.72
C ILE A 322 -11.88 -6.22 14.93
N SER A 323 -13.14 -6.53 15.24
CA SER A 323 -13.61 -7.91 15.42
C SER A 323 -13.43 -8.77 14.16
N LEU A 324 -13.60 -8.20 12.97
CA LEU A 324 -13.38 -8.88 11.69
C LEU A 324 -11.89 -9.24 11.51
N LEU A 325 -10.98 -8.31 11.77
CA LEU A 325 -9.53 -8.56 11.65
C LEU A 325 -9.02 -9.54 12.71
N GLU A 326 -9.53 -9.47 13.94
CA GLU A 326 -9.23 -10.44 15.00
C GLU A 326 -9.67 -11.85 14.59
N LYS A 327 -10.87 -11.99 14.01
CA LYS A 327 -11.35 -13.26 13.48
C LYS A 327 -10.46 -13.79 12.37
N LYS A 328 -10.06 -12.94 11.41
CA LYS A 328 -9.11 -13.31 10.34
C LYS A 328 -7.78 -13.77 10.92
N SER A 329 -7.24 -13.05 11.91
CA SER A 329 -5.98 -13.37 12.59
C SER A 329 -6.03 -14.70 13.32
N LYS A 330 -7.14 -14.97 14.01
CA LYS A 330 -7.37 -16.27 14.68
C LYS A 330 -7.42 -17.44 13.69
N VAL A 331 -8.01 -17.24 12.51
CA VAL A 331 -8.04 -18.26 11.45
C VAL A 331 -6.66 -18.46 10.82
N ALA A 332 -5.90 -17.38 10.64
CA ALA A 332 -4.56 -17.42 10.05
C ALA A 332 -3.53 -18.13 10.94
N GLY A 333 -3.67 -18.02 12.27
CA GLY A 333 -2.68 -18.50 13.23
C GLY A 333 -1.59 -17.45 13.50
N SER A 334 -0.48 -17.87 14.10
CA SER A 334 0.61 -16.94 14.43
C SER A 334 1.48 -16.63 13.20
N PHE A 335 2.05 -15.41 13.15
CA PHE A 335 2.96 -15.01 12.08
C PHE A 335 4.10 -16.01 11.88
N ASN A 336 4.71 -16.44 12.98
CA ASN A 336 5.83 -17.37 12.93
C ASN A 336 5.44 -18.73 12.36
N GLU A 337 4.22 -19.21 12.61
CA GLU A 337 3.71 -20.48 12.06
C GLU A 337 3.48 -20.40 10.55
N TYR A 338 2.65 -19.46 10.08
CA TYR A 338 2.31 -19.41 8.66
C TYR A 338 3.47 -18.90 7.78
N CYS A 339 4.43 -18.19 8.36
CA CYS A 339 5.66 -17.80 7.67
C CYS A 339 6.80 -18.82 7.81
N ASN A 340 6.64 -19.88 8.61
CA ASN A 340 7.72 -20.81 8.93
C ASN A 340 8.99 -20.11 9.44
N VAL A 341 8.82 -19.18 10.39
CA VAL A 341 9.94 -18.46 11.02
C VAL A 341 10.65 -19.40 11.99
N THR A 342 11.93 -19.64 11.74
CA THR A 342 12.79 -20.53 12.55
C THR A 342 13.92 -19.80 13.28
N VAL A 343 14.00 -18.47 13.12
CA VAL A 343 15.00 -17.62 13.75
C VAL A 343 14.81 -17.66 15.27
N ALA A 344 15.91 -17.83 16.01
CA ALA A 344 15.89 -17.79 17.47
C ALA A 344 15.45 -16.41 17.97
N ASP A 345 14.77 -16.37 19.12
CA ASP A 345 14.28 -15.13 19.75
C ASP A 345 13.26 -14.33 18.90
N ALA A 346 12.67 -14.95 17.86
CA ALA A 346 11.60 -14.34 17.09
C ALA A 346 10.41 -13.98 18.00
N PRO A 347 9.88 -12.74 17.94
CA PRO A 347 8.76 -12.31 18.76
C PRO A 347 7.52 -13.21 18.58
N SER A 348 6.83 -13.54 19.68
CA SER A 348 5.56 -14.26 19.66
C SER A 348 4.67 -13.81 20.83
N PRO A 349 3.58 -13.07 20.57
CA PRO A 349 3.13 -12.58 19.26
C PRO A 349 4.06 -11.51 18.67
N VAL A 350 4.05 -11.36 17.34
CA VAL A 350 4.70 -10.22 16.65
C VAL A 350 3.90 -8.93 16.85
N ALA A 351 4.57 -7.78 16.81
CA ALA A 351 3.97 -6.50 17.21
C ALA A 351 3.20 -5.77 16.09
N GLY A 352 3.40 -6.12 14.82
CA GLY A 352 2.69 -5.52 13.69
C GLY A 352 3.24 -4.17 13.25
N ALA A 353 2.95 -3.12 14.04
CA ALA A 353 3.28 -1.74 13.70
C ALA A 353 3.66 -0.90 14.92
N SER A 354 4.38 -1.48 15.90
CA SER A 354 4.70 -0.77 17.15
C SER A 354 5.60 0.45 16.94
N PHE A 355 6.29 0.53 15.80
CA PHE A 355 7.10 1.67 15.40
C PHE A 355 6.30 2.99 15.26
N PHE A 356 4.97 2.94 15.15
CA PHE A 356 4.13 4.14 15.25
C PHE A 356 4.09 4.73 16.67
N THR A 357 4.36 3.92 17.69
CA THR A 357 4.25 4.28 19.11
C THR A 357 5.56 4.21 19.87
N ASP A 358 6.60 3.62 19.28
CA ASP A 358 7.90 3.44 19.91
C ASP A 358 9.02 3.72 18.90
N LEU A 359 9.69 4.86 19.09
CA LEU A 359 10.83 5.31 18.28
C LEU A 359 12.17 4.81 18.83
N SER A 360 12.18 4.05 19.93
CA SER A 360 13.41 3.49 20.51
C SER A 360 13.82 2.14 19.91
N LEU A 361 13.01 1.62 18.98
CA LEU A 361 13.22 0.31 18.35
C LEU A 361 14.54 0.29 17.55
N ASP A 362 15.27 -0.82 17.66
CA ASP A 362 16.64 -1.01 17.17
C ASP A 362 16.77 -1.14 15.65
N PHE A 363 15.65 -1.27 14.94
CA PHE A 363 15.58 -1.37 13.47
C PHE A 363 15.09 -0.07 12.81
N LEU A 364 15.08 1.06 13.53
CA LEU A 364 14.70 2.36 13.01
C LEU A 364 15.93 3.22 12.66
N THR A 365 15.82 4.02 11.61
CA THR A 365 16.79 5.07 11.27
C THR A 365 16.07 6.36 10.98
N PHE A 366 16.58 7.49 11.46
CA PHE A 366 15.94 8.80 11.33
C PHE A 366 16.61 9.58 10.20
N VAL A 367 15.80 10.04 9.26
CA VAL A 367 16.24 10.74 8.05
C VAL A 367 15.57 12.11 8.01
N GLU A 368 16.35 13.15 7.71
CA GLU A 368 15.82 14.49 7.49
C GLU A 368 14.94 14.53 6.22
N PRO A 369 13.95 15.45 6.15
CA PRO A 369 13.08 15.60 4.99
C PRO A 369 13.77 15.82 3.66
#